data_AF-A0A924D7R3-F1
#
_entry.id   AF-A0A924D7R3-F1
#
_cell.length_a   1.000
_cell.length_b   1.000
_cell.length_c   1.000
_cell.angle_alpha   90.00
_cell.angle_beta   90.00
_cell.angle_gamma   90.00
#
_symmetry.space_group_name_H-M   'P 1'
#
loop_
_entity.id
_entity.type
_entity.pdbx_description
1 polymer ?
#
loop_
_entity_poly.entity_id
_entity_poly.type
_entity_poly.pdbx_seq_one_letter_code
_entity_poly.pdbx_strand_id
1 'polypeptide(L)'
;MRKLILLAFLLPSLFYAQKPIFTTAKVKAASVYFNAADLSETASVNLPVGTSEIVIKNVANYLNENTIQIGTPSSVTVLSVQFTTNYISEFEVDETNPAIKKVRDSITFVQKEIKRIQILTNSTSQTVALLDANQTVAGSNSGLNVTELMKLVDYYKTKRTELNNAITDLNEKEENYNKKLKLLNDKLELNTQKEEKSSSGKLILQVMNEIAGTVLLDISYITNTASWAPFYDLRA
;
A
#
# COMPACT_ATOMS: atom_id res chain seq x y z
N MET A 1 56.77 30.66 8.27
CA MET A 1 55.51 30.02 8.73
C MET A 1 54.40 30.31 7.73
N ARG A 2 54.08 29.37 6.82
CA ARG A 2 52.83 29.40 6.05
C ARG A 2 52.43 27.95 5.77
N LYS A 3 51.61 27.39 6.68
CA LYS A 3 50.97 26.09 6.50
C LYS A 3 49.86 26.29 5.47
N LEU A 4 50.02 25.74 4.27
CA LEU A 4 48.93 25.62 3.30
C LEU A 4 47.93 24.59 3.84
N ILE A 5 46.70 25.06 4.01
CA ILE A 5 45.55 24.31 4.47
C ILE A 5 45.13 23.34 3.35
N LEU A 6 45.41 22.05 3.53
CA LEU A 6 44.81 20.96 2.76
C LEU A 6 43.44 20.66 3.39
N LEU A 7 42.42 21.43 3.01
CA LEU A 7 41.03 21.11 3.32
C LEU A 7 40.56 20.08 2.28
N ALA A 8 40.86 18.81 2.54
CA ALA A 8 40.36 17.70 1.74
C ALA A 8 38.83 17.65 1.85
N PHE A 9 38.20 17.72 0.70
CA PHE A 9 36.76 17.72 0.44
C PHE A 9 36.14 16.43 1.01
N LEU A 10 35.49 16.53 2.17
CA LEU A 10 34.60 15.51 2.72
C LEU A 10 33.35 15.46 1.83
N LEU A 11 33.41 14.69 0.73
CA LEU A 11 32.19 14.28 0.04
C LEU A 11 31.38 13.42 1.02
N PRO A 12 30.13 13.78 1.34
CA PRO A 12 29.27 12.86 2.07
C PRO A 12 29.03 11.65 1.17
N SER A 13 29.59 10.50 1.54
CA SER A 13 29.16 9.23 0.97
C SER A 13 27.69 9.09 1.29
N LEU A 14 26.85 9.19 0.25
CA LEU A 14 25.43 8.85 0.34
C LEU A 14 25.36 7.38 0.74
N PHE A 15 25.17 7.13 2.04
CA PHE A 15 24.80 5.82 2.54
C PHE A 15 23.39 5.54 2.01
N TYR A 16 23.32 4.85 0.87
CA TYR A 16 22.08 4.24 0.43
C TYR A 16 21.73 3.14 1.43
N ALA A 17 20.72 3.37 2.26
CA ALA A 17 20.10 2.31 3.03
C ALA A 17 19.64 1.23 2.06
N GLN A 18 20.18 0.02 2.21
CA GLN A 18 19.87 -1.08 1.30
C GLN A 18 18.43 -1.51 1.53
N LYS A 19 17.63 -1.49 0.46
CA LYS A 19 16.23 -1.89 0.52
C LYS A 19 16.14 -3.38 0.89
N PRO A 20 15.18 -3.79 1.74
CA PRO A 20 14.96 -5.19 2.07
C PRO A 20 14.58 -5.97 0.82
N ILE A 21 15.08 -7.21 0.73
CA ILE A 21 14.82 -8.12 -0.38
C ILE A 21 13.67 -9.04 0.02
N PHE A 22 12.58 -9.03 -0.73
CA PHE A 22 11.42 -9.87 -0.44
C PHE A 22 11.49 -11.19 -1.22
N THR A 23 11.19 -12.30 -0.54
CA THR A 23 10.99 -13.61 -1.18
C THR A 23 9.83 -14.34 -0.53
N THR A 24 9.31 -15.39 -1.17
CA THR A 24 8.18 -16.18 -0.66
C THR A 24 8.62 -17.62 -0.47
N ALA A 25 8.40 -18.15 0.73
CA ALA A 25 8.69 -19.53 1.07
C ALA A 25 7.72 -20.50 0.37
N LYS A 26 8.27 -21.58 -0.16
CA LYS A 26 7.52 -22.70 -0.75
C LYS A 26 7.66 -23.92 0.15
N VAL A 27 6.53 -24.49 0.57
CA VAL A 27 6.49 -25.71 1.38
C VAL A 27 7.06 -26.87 0.56
N LYS A 28 8.07 -27.52 1.11
CA LYS A 28 8.72 -28.72 0.57
C LYS A 28 8.14 -29.99 1.18
N ALA A 29 7.96 -29.99 2.51
CA ALA A 29 7.41 -31.11 3.25
C ALA A 29 6.77 -30.63 4.57
N ALA A 30 5.83 -31.42 5.09
CA ALA A 30 5.21 -31.20 6.40
C ALA A 30 5.06 -32.55 7.12
N SER A 31 5.59 -32.64 8.34
CA SER A 31 5.43 -33.79 9.23
C SER A 31 4.51 -33.41 10.38
N VAL A 32 3.34 -34.04 10.46
CA VAL A 32 2.32 -33.70 11.45
C VAL A 32 2.40 -34.65 12.64
N TYR A 33 2.58 -34.10 13.83
CA TYR A 33 2.53 -34.77 15.13
C TYR A 33 1.16 -34.56 15.79
N PHE A 34 0.93 -35.21 16.93
CA PHE A 34 -0.35 -35.11 17.65
C PHE A 34 -0.73 -33.68 18.05
N ASN A 35 0.24 -32.84 18.39
CA ASN A 35 0.03 -31.47 18.89
C ASN A 35 0.94 -30.42 18.23
N ALA A 36 1.60 -30.78 17.13
CA ALA A 36 2.49 -29.88 16.41
C ALA A 36 2.67 -30.34 14.96
N ALA A 37 3.21 -29.49 14.10
CA ALA A 37 3.76 -29.91 12.82
C ALA A 37 5.16 -29.32 12.64
N ASP A 38 6.05 -30.11 12.06
CA ASP A 38 7.35 -29.68 11.57
C ASP A 38 7.22 -29.37 10.07
N LEU A 39 7.55 -28.13 9.71
CA LEU A 39 7.44 -27.61 8.35
C LEU A 39 8.83 -27.40 7.78
N SER A 40 9.06 -27.95 6.59
CA SER A 40 10.26 -27.70 5.80
C SER A 40 9.88 -26.92 4.55
N GLU A 41 10.48 -25.74 4.41
CA GLU A 41 10.24 -24.79 3.33
C GLU A 41 11.54 -24.43 2.62
N THR A 42 11.40 -23.91 1.40
CA THR A 42 12.52 -23.42 0.60
C THR A 42 12.21 -22.03 0.07
N ALA A 43 13.22 -21.16 0.05
CA ALA A 43 13.11 -19.82 -0.52
C ALA A 43 14.33 -19.53 -1.41
N SER A 44 14.09 -19.02 -2.61
CA SER A 44 15.16 -18.58 -3.52
C SER A 44 15.29 -17.07 -3.44
N VAL A 45 16.50 -16.56 -3.27
CA VAL A 45 16.78 -15.13 -3.15
C VAL A 45 18.03 -14.76 -3.94
N ASN A 46 17.99 -13.63 -4.65
CA ASN A 46 19.17 -13.10 -5.34
C ASN A 46 19.87 -12.09 -4.41
N LEU A 47 21.06 -12.42 -3.92
CA LEU A 47 21.77 -11.64 -2.93
C LEU A 47 22.98 -10.94 -3.55
N PRO A 48 23.19 -9.64 -3.29
CA PRO A 48 24.45 -8.97 -3.60
C PRO A 48 25.56 -9.38 -2.63
N VAL A 49 26.79 -8.94 -2.88
CA VAL A 49 27.90 -9.05 -1.92
C VAL A 49 27.66 -8.06 -0.76
N GLY A 50 27.90 -8.51 0.47
CA GLY A 50 27.76 -7.71 1.68
C GLY A 50 26.56 -8.11 2.54
N THR A 51 26.17 -7.21 3.44
CA THR A 51 25.03 -7.43 4.34
C THR A 51 23.72 -7.13 3.62
N SER A 52 22.69 -7.95 3.80
CA SER A 52 21.36 -7.72 3.25
C SER A 52 20.28 -8.15 4.24
N GLU A 53 19.18 -7.41 4.24
CA GLU A 53 17.96 -7.80 4.94
C GLU A 53 17.03 -8.53 3.97
N ILE A 54 16.58 -9.71 4.35
CA ILE A 54 15.68 -10.55 3.57
C ILE A 54 14.39 -10.72 4.36
N VAL A 55 13.25 -10.46 3.72
CA VAL A 55 11.92 -10.70 4.29
C VAL A 55 11.30 -11.87 3.55
N ILE A 56 11.18 -13.01 4.25
CA ILE A 56 10.57 -14.23 3.73
C ILE A 56 9.09 -14.25 4.12
N LYS A 57 8.21 -14.27 3.11
CA LYS A 57 6.76 -14.36 3.23
C LYS A 57 6.28 -15.81 3.27
N ASN A 58 5.03 -16.01 3.69
CA ASN A 58 4.31 -17.29 3.69
C ASN A 58 4.86 -18.31 4.71
N VAL A 59 5.22 -17.83 5.90
CA VAL A 59 5.67 -18.66 7.03
C VAL A 59 4.52 -18.80 8.03
N ALA A 60 4.36 -19.94 8.71
CA ALA A 60 3.23 -20.18 9.61
C ALA A 60 3.05 -19.09 10.67
N ASN A 61 1.79 -18.67 10.90
CA ASN A 61 1.42 -17.60 11.84
C ASN A 61 1.78 -17.89 13.31
N TYR A 62 1.83 -19.17 13.68
CA TYR A 62 2.03 -19.64 15.06
C TYR A 62 3.19 -20.62 15.14
N LEU A 63 4.34 -20.21 14.60
CA LEU A 63 5.58 -20.97 14.73
C LEU A 63 6.23 -20.75 16.11
N ASN A 64 7.03 -21.71 16.52
CA ASN A 64 7.89 -21.60 17.69
C ASN A 64 9.23 -20.99 17.28
N GLU A 65 9.48 -19.75 17.69
CA GLU A 65 10.67 -18.99 17.30
C GLU A 65 11.99 -19.68 17.68
N ASN A 66 12.00 -20.44 18.78
CA ASN A 66 13.18 -21.16 19.24
C ASN A 66 13.54 -22.39 18.37
N THR A 67 12.65 -22.77 17.46
CA THR A 67 12.82 -23.94 16.57
C THR A 67 13.19 -23.54 15.15
N ILE A 68 13.28 -22.23 14.87
CA ILE A 68 13.62 -21.75 13.53
C ILE A 68 15.07 -22.15 13.21
N GLN A 69 15.25 -22.86 12.10
CA GLN A 69 16.53 -23.19 11.53
C GLN A 69 16.56 -22.75 10.08
N ILE A 70 17.68 -22.11 9.70
CA ILE A 70 17.90 -21.60 8.34
C ILE A 70 19.16 -22.28 7.80
N GLY A 71 18.97 -23.17 6.83
CA GLY A 71 20.04 -23.76 6.03
C GLY A 71 20.47 -22.79 4.94
N THR A 72 21.76 -22.46 4.93
CA THR A 72 22.38 -21.61 3.92
C THR A 72 23.59 -22.29 3.29
N PRO A 73 23.97 -21.94 2.05
CA PRO A 73 25.27 -22.31 1.50
C PRO A 73 26.41 -21.68 2.27
N SER A 74 27.61 -22.25 2.16
CA SER A 74 28.82 -21.78 2.88
C SER A 74 29.23 -20.33 2.58
N SER A 75 28.74 -19.74 1.49
CA SER A 75 29.01 -18.33 1.12
C SER A 75 28.14 -17.32 1.86
N VAL A 76 27.12 -17.77 2.62
CA VAL A 76 26.15 -16.91 3.31
C VAL A 76 26.15 -17.22 4.79
N THR A 77 26.40 -16.18 5.59
CA THR A 77 26.32 -16.23 7.05
C THR A 77 25.03 -15.55 7.52
N VAL A 78 24.23 -16.24 8.33
CA VAL A 78 23.04 -15.67 8.97
C VAL A 78 23.47 -14.92 10.23
N LEU A 79 23.14 -13.63 10.32
CA LEU A 79 23.47 -12.76 11.45
C LEU A 79 22.33 -12.73 12.47
N SER A 80 21.09 -12.67 11.99
CA SER A 80 19.91 -12.65 12.85
C SER A 80 18.68 -13.20 12.13
N VAL A 81 17.75 -13.73 12.93
CA VAL A 81 16.43 -14.20 12.48
C VAL A 81 15.39 -13.60 13.42
N GLN A 82 14.37 -12.98 12.86
CA GLN A 82 13.24 -12.44 13.61
C GLN A 82 11.93 -12.85 12.95
N PHE A 83 10.98 -13.30 13.76
CA PHE A 83 9.62 -13.57 13.31
C PHE A 83 8.72 -12.34 13.52
N THR A 84 7.82 -12.09 12.58
CA THR A 84 6.75 -11.11 12.73
C THR A 84 5.55 -11.50 11.89
N THR A 85 4.34 -11.24 12.39
CA THR A 85 3.11 -11.28 11.59
C THR A 85 2.74 -9.91 11.04
N ASN A 86 3.31 -8.84 11.60
CA ASN A 86 2.99 -7.45 11.30
C ASN A 86 4.24 -6.71 10.83
N TYR A 87 4.76 -7.11 9.67
CA TYR A 87 5.77 -6.31 8.97
C TYR A 87 5.06 -5.14 8.30
N ILE A 88 5.38 -3.91 8.70
CA ILE A 88 4.89 -2.68 8.08
C ILE A 88 6.07 -2.07 7.34
N SER A 89 6.10 -2.23 6.02
CA SER A 89 7.15 -1.67 5.18
C SER A 89 6.53 -0.82 4.08
N GLU A 90 7.06 0.39 3.88
CA GLU A 90 6.72 1.27 2.75
C GLU A 90 7.00 0.58 1.39
N PHE A 91 7.84 -0.47 1.39
CA PHE A 91 8.20 -1.30 0.25
C PHE A 91 7.36 -2.59 0.14
N GLU A 92 6.43 -2.83 1.07
CA GLU A 92 5.49 -3.96 1.04
C GLU A 92 4.20 -3.58 0.29
N VAL A 93 4.32 -2.73 -0.73
CA VAL A 93 3.32 -2.76 -1.78
C VAL A 93 3.54 -4.09 -2.47
N ASP A 94 2.65 -5.06 -2.23
CA ASP A 94 2.65 -6.29 -3.02
C ASP A 94 2.33 -5.95 -4.49
N GLU A 95 3.36 -5.47 -5.19
CA GLU A 95 3.32 -5.13 -6.61
C GLU A 95 3.43 -6.39 -7.47
N THR A 96 3.62 -7.56 -6.87
CA THR A 96 3.82 -8.81 -7.61
C THR A 96 2.54 -9.29 -8.29
N ASN A 97 1.36 -8.82 -7.85
CA ASN A 97 0.09 -9.12 -8.47
C ASN A 97 -0.35 -7.98 -9.42
N PRO A 98 -0.21 -8.14 -10.76
CA PRO A 98 -0.58 -7.10 -11.72
C PRO A 98 -2.06 -6.70 -11.64
N ALA A 99 -2.93 -7.58 -11.14
CA ALA A 99 -4.34 -7.29 -10.97
C ALA A 99 -4.60 -6.33 -9.79
N ILE A 100 -3.89 -6.49 -8.67
CA ILE A 100 -4.01 -5.61 -7.50
C ILE A 100 -3.44 -4.22 -7.82
N LYS A 101 -2.31 -4.16 -8.53
CA LYS A 101 -1.71 -2.90 -8.98
C LYS A 101 -2.68 -2.09 -9.86
N LYS A 102 -3.29 -2.74 -10.87
CA LYS A 102 -4.30 -2.08 -11.73
C LYS A 102 -5.48 -1.53 -10.94
N VAL A 103 -5.95 -2.26 -9.92
CA VAL A 103 -7.06 -1.80 -9.08
C VAL A 103 -6.64 -0.60 -8.23
N ARG A 104 -5.44 -0.61 -7.62
CA ARG A 104 -4.90 0.53 -6.86
C ARG A 104 -4.66 1.77 -7.71
N ASP A 105 -4.13 1.61 -8.92
CA ASP A 105 -3.96 2.71 -9.87
C ASP A 105 -5.32 3.31 -10.25
N SER A 106 -6.32 2.45 -10.46
CA SER A 106 -7.70 2.87 -10.74
C SER A 106 -8.32 3.63 -9.56
N ILE A 107 -8.10 3.18 -8.32
CA ILE A 107 -8.53 3.86 -7.10
C ILE A 107 -7.91 5.26 -7.02
N THR A 108 -6.59 5.34 -7.22
CA THR A 108 -5.83 6.60 -7.17
C THR A 108 -6.33 7.58 -8.22
N PHE A 109 -6.59 7.09 -9.44
CA PHE A 109 -7.17 7.90 -10.51
C PHE A 109 -8.56 8.42 -10.14
N VAL A 110 -9.45 7.55 -9.65
CA VAL A 110 -10.81 7.95 -9.24
C VAL A 110 -10.80 8.96 -8.10
N GLN A 111 -9.93 8.80 -7.10
CA GLN A 111 -9.76 9.76 -6.01
C GLN A 111 -9.29 11.13 -6.50
N LYS A 112 -8.39 11.16 -7.49
CA LYS A 112 -7.93 12.41 -8.11
C LYS A 112 -9.07 13.12 -8.84
N GLU A 113 -9.92 12.38 -9.55
CA GLU A 113 -11.09 12.94 -10.24
C GLU A 113 -12.13 13.46 -9.25
N ILE A 114 -12.41 12.74 -8.14
CA ILE A 114 -13.28 13.23 -7.05
C ILE A 114 -12.75 14.55 -6.51
N LYS A 115 -11.45 14.62 -6.20
CA LYS A 115 -10.83 15.85 -5.69
C LYS A 115 -10.96 17.02 -6.69
N ARG A 116 -10.81 16.74 -7.99
CA ARG A 116 -11.00 17.76 -9.04
C ARG A 116 -12.44 18.27 -9.07
N ILE A 117 -13.43 17.38 -8.95
CA ILE A 117 -14.85 17.75 -8.89
C ILE A 117 -15.15 18.57 -7.64
N GLN A 118 -14.61 18.22 -6.48
CA GLN A 118 -14.77 18.98 -5.24
C GLN A 118 -14.18 20.39 -5.36
N ILE A 119 -13.01 20.54 -5.98
CA ILE A 119 -12.40 21.85 -6.26
C ILE A 119 -13.30 22.69 -7.16
N LEU A 120 -13.82 22.11 -8.25
CA LEU A 120 -14.73 22.80 -9.16
C LEU A 120 -16.03 23.22 -8.46
N THR A 121 -16.64 22.31 -7.71
CA THR A 121 -17.88 22.56 -6.95
C THR A 121 -17.69 23.70 -5.95
N ASN A 122 -16.58 23.69 -5.21
CA ASN A 122 -16.24 24.75 -4.27
C ASN A 122 -16.06 26.10 -5.00
N SER A 123 -15.29 26.12 -6.09
CA SER A 123 -15.08 27.34 -6.88
C SER A 123 -16.39 27.91 -7.45
N THR A 124 -17.29 27.05 -7.96
CA THR A 124 -18.61 27.46 -8.44
C THR A 124 -19.49 27.97 -7.30
N SER A 125 -19.47 27.31 -6.14
CA SER A 125 -20.21 27.75 -4.94
C SER A 125 -19.71 29.11 -4.42
N GLN A 126 -18.39 29.34 -4.43
CA GLN A 126 -17.82 30.65 -4.08
C GLN A 126 -18.23 31.73 -5.09
N THR A 127 -18.31 31.39 -6.37
CA THR A 127 -18.80 32.31 -7.41
C THR A 127 -20.26 32.70 -7.17
N VAL A 128 -21.11 31.75 -6.76
CA VAL A 128 -22.49 32.05 -6.34
C VAL A 128 -22.51 32.97 -5.12
N ALA A 129 -21.68 32.71 -4.10
CA ALA A 129 -21.59 33.56 -2.91
C ALA A 129 -21.12 35.00 -3.25
N LEU A 130 -20.21 35.16 -4.21
CA LEU A 130 -19.79 36.47 -4.71
C LEU A 130 -20.90 37.20 -5.47
N LEU A 131 -21.69 36.48 -6.27
CA LEU A 131 -22.87 37.07 -6.93
C LEU A 131 -23.89 37.58 -5.89
N ASP A 132 -24.09 36.81 -4.82
CA ASP A 132 -25.01 37.18 -3.74
C ASP A 132 -24.51 38.40 -2.95
N ALA A 133 -23.22 38.47 -2.66
CA ALA A 133 -22.60 39.64 -2.05
C ALA A 133 -22.72 40.88 -2.95
N ASN A 134 -22.48 40.75 -4.25
CA ASN A 134 -22.60 41.87 -5.20
C ASN A 134 -24.05 42.38 -5.34
N GLN A 135 -25.07 41.53 -5.15
CA GLN A 135 -26.47 41.97 -5.11
C GLN A 135 -26.70 42.99 -3.98
N THR A 136 -26.12 42.79 -2.80
CA THR A 136 -26.25 43.70 -1.65
C THR A 136 -25.57 45.07 -1.88
N VAL A 137 -24.45 45.06 -2.58
CA VAL A 137 -23.68 46.28 -2.92
C VAL A 137 -24.43 47.12 -3.96
N ALA A 138 -25.00 46.47 -4.99
CA ALA A 138 -25.77 47.15 -6.03
C ALA A 138 -27.07 47.78 -5.50
N GLY A 139 -27.72 47.18 -4.49
CA GLY A 139 -28.94 47.72 -3.89
C GLY A 139 -28.73 48.95 -3.00
N SER A 140 -27.51 49.15 -2.48
CA SER A 140 -27.25 50.16 -1.43
C SER A 140 -26.67 51.48 -1.96
N ASN A 141 -26.03 51.50 -3.16
CA ASN A 141 -25.21 52.64 -3.61
C ASN A 141 -25.34 53.04 -5.10
N SER A 142 -26.27 52.48 -5.88
CA SER A 142 -26.11 52.50 -7.35
C SER A 142 -26.91 53.54 -8.15
N GLY A 143 -27.92 54.23 -7.58
CA GLY A 143 -28.69 55.23 -8.34
C GLY A 143 -29.34 54.73 -9.64
N LEU A 144 -29.55 53.42 -9.77
CA LEU A 144 -30.02 52.74 -10.99
C LEU A 144 -31.48 53.07 -11.32
N ASN A 145 -31.80 53.21 -12.62
CA ASN A 145 -33.17 53.32 -13.11
C ASN A 145 -33.89 51.94 -13.08
N VAL A 146 -35.21 51.92 -12.94
CA VAL A 146 -36.08 50.73 -12.92
C VAL A 146 -35.80 49.77 -14.09
N THR A 147 -35.54 50.32 -15.29
CA THR A 147 -35.22 49.52 -16.49
C THR A 147 -33.87 48.82 -16.38
N GLU A 148 -32.88 49.45 -15.77
CA GLU A 148 -31.54 48.87 -15.56
C GLU A 148 -31.58 47.82 -14.44
N LEU A 149 -32.40 48.05 -13.42
CA LEU A 149 -32.67 47.08 -12.36
C LEU A 149 -33.31 45.80 -12.90
N MET A 150 -34.31 45.90 -13.78
CA MET A 150 -34.92 44.72 -14.41
C MET A 150 -33.90 43.88 -15.19
N LYS A 151 -33.07 44.53 -16.03
CA LYS A 151 -32.01 43.83 -16.79
C LYS A 151 -30.98 43.16 -15.88
N LEU A 152 -30.63 43.81 -14.77
CA LEU A 152 -29.70 43.28 -13.78
C LEU A 152 -30.27 42.03 -13.11
N VAL A 153 -31.54 42.07 -12.67
CA VAL A 153 -32.23 40.94 -12.05
C VAL A 153 -32.31 39.74 -13.00
N ASP A 154 -32.65 39.95 -14.26
CA ASP A 154 -32.70 38.88 -15.26
C ASP A 154 -31.32 38.26 -15.52
N TYR A 155 -30.26 39.08 -15.57
CA TYR A 155 -28.88 38.59 -15.68
C TYR A 155 -28.48 37.73 -14.47
N TYR A 156 -28.72 38.22 -13.25
CA TYR A 156 -28.41 37.47 -12.03
C TYR A 156 -29.20 36.16 -11.94
N LYS A 157 -30.51 36.20 -12.26
CA LYS A 157 -31.36 34.99 -12.27
C LYS A 157 -30.84 33.96 -13.25
N THR A 158 -30.51 34.39 -14.47
CA THR A 158 -29.96 33.51 -15.52
C THR A 158 -28.64 32.91 -15.08
N LYS A 159 -27.70 33.74 -14.63
CA LYS A 159 -26.37 33.27 -14.25
C LYS A 159 -26.40 32.36 -13.03
N ARG A 160 -27.23 32.69 -12.04
CA ARG A 160 -27.39 31.87 -10.83
C ARG A 160 -28.02 30.51 -11.14
N THR A 161 -29.00 30.46 -12.03
CA THR A 161 -29.60 29.19 -12.48
C THR A 161 -28.55 28.33 -13.19
N GLU A 162 -27.74 28.92 -14.08
CA GLU A 162 -26.65 28.23 -14.77
C GLU A 162 -25.62 27.64 -13.79
N LEU A 163 -25.16 28.43 -12.80
CA LEU A 163 -24.19 27.96 -11.81
C LEU A 163 -24.76 26.88 -10.88
N ASN A 164 -26.03 27.00 -10.46
CA ASN A 164 -26.68 25.99 -9.63
C ASN A 164 -26.88 24.66 -10.37
N ASN A 165 -27.23 24.71 -11.67
CA ASN A 165 -27.30 23.53 -12.51
C ASN A 165 -25.91 22.88 -12.64
N ALA A 166 -24.86 23.69 -12.85
CA ALA A 166 -23.49 23.18 -12.91
C ALA A 166 -23.05 22.51 -11.59
N ILE A 167 -23.42 23.07 -10.43
CA ILE A 167 -23.17 22.43 -9.12
C ILE A 167 -23.91 21.09 -9.01
N THR A 168 -25.16 21.03 -9.45
CA THR A 168 -25.97 19.81 -9.43
C THR A 168 -25.31 18.72 -10.29
N ASP A 169 -24.91 19.05 -11.52
CA ASP A 169 -24.22 18.12 -12.41
C ASP A 169 -22.88 17.63 -11.85
N LEU A 170 -22.14 18.50 -11.14
CA LEU A 170 -20.88 18.15 -10.48
C LEU A 170 -21.12 17.19 -9.31
N ASN A 171 -22.15 17.43 -8.49
CA ASN A 171 -22.52 16.55 -7.37
C ASN A 171 -22.94 15.15 -7.86
N GLU A 172 -23.73 15.06 -8.93
CA GLU A 172 -24.10 13.78 -9.54
C GLU A 172 -22.87 13.02 -10.07
N LYS A 173 -21.91 13.73 -10.68
CA LYS A 173 -20.64 13.13 -11.10
C LYS A 173 -19.85 12.63 -9.89
N GLU A 174 -19.76 13.41 -8.82
CA GLU A 174 -19.08 13.01 -7.58
C GLU A 174 -19.69 11.73 -6.99
N GLU A 175 -21.03 11.65 -6.91
CA GLU A 175 -21.73 10.47 -6.41
C GLU A 175 -21.41 9.22 -7.25
N ASN A 176 -21.38 9.36 -8.58
CA ASN A 176 -21.03 8.28 -9.48
C ASN A 176 -19.58 7.81 -9.32
N TYR A 177 -18.63 8.73 -9.12
CA TYR A 177 -17.24 8.37 -8.83
C TYR A 177 -17.09 7.73 -7.45
N ASN A 178 -17.83 8.18 -6.43
CA ASN A 178 -17.85 7.55 -5.11
C ASN A 178 -18.40 6.11 -5.15
N LYS A 179 -19.45 5.86 -5.94
CA LYS A 179 -19.94 4.50 -6.20
C LYS A 179 -18.87 3.62 -6.84
N LYS A 180 -18.17 4.13 -7.86
CA LYS A 180 -17.05 3.41 -8.51
C LYS A 180 -15.90 3.16 -7.53
N LEU A 181 -15.56 4.14 -6.70
CA LEU A 181 -14.52 4.02 -5.68
C LEU A 181 -14.85 2.90 -4.68
N LYS A 182 -16.09 2.85 -4.21
CA LYS A 182 -16.58 1.78 -3.33
C LYS A 182 -16.41 0.41 -3.99
N LEU A 183 -16.89 0.24 -5.22
CA LEU A 183 -16.75 -1.03 -5.96
C LEU A 183 -15.29 -1.46 -6.16
N LEU A 184 -14.39 -0.50 -6.40
CA LEU A 184 -12.96 -0.78 -6.54
C LEU A 184 -12.32 -1.19 -5.20
N ASN A 185 -12.72 -0.57 -4.10
CA ASN A 185 -12.27 -0.94 -2.75
C ASN A 185 -12.79 -2.33 -2.36
N ASP A 186 -14.07 -2.63 -2.60
CA ASP A 186 -14.66 -3.95 -2.34
C ASP A 186 -13.92 -5.03 -3.16
N LYS A 187 -13.59 -4.73 -4.43
CA LYS A 187 -12.80 -5.62 -5.28
C LYS A 187 -11.36 -5.79 -4.79
N LEU A 188 -10.76 -4.75 -4.22
CA LEU A 188 -9.43 -4.84 -3.63
C LEU A 188 -9.47 -5.78 -2.41
N GLU A 189 -10.42 -5.59 -1.51
CA GLU A 189 -10.61 -6.40 -0.31
C GLU A 189 -10.80 -7.89 -0.64
N LEU A 190 -11.69 -8.21 -1.60
CA LEU A 190 -11.92 -9.58 -2.05
C LEU A 190 -10.69 -10.24 -2.72
N ASN A 191 -9.84 -9.46 -3.39
CA ASN A 191 -8.62 -9.99 -3.98
C ASN A 191 -7.53 -10.22 -2.92
N THR A 192 -7.43 -9.36 -1.91
CA THR A 192 -6.58 -9.61 -0.73
C THR A 192 -7.07 -10.82 0.07
N GLN A 193 -8.38 -11.04 0.20
CA GLN A 193 -8.92 -12.25 0.85
C GLN A 193 -8.60 -13.54 0.10
N LYS A 194 -8.45 -13.50 -1.24
CA LYS A 194 -7.97 -14.68 -1.99
C LYS A 194 -6.47 -14.94 -1.80
N GLU A 195 -5.70 -13.93 -1.43
CA GLU A 195 -4.30 -14.08 -1.00
C GLU A 195 -4.19 -14.66 0.43
N GLU A 196 -5.29 -14.71 1.23
CA GLU A 196 -5.33 -15.35 2.56
C GLU A 196 -5.12 -16.87 2.54
N LYS A 197 -4.92 -17.49 1.37
CA LYS A 197 -4.33 -18.83 1.33
C LYS A 197 -2.85 -18.85 1.73
N SER A 198 -2.21 -17.69 1.81
CA SER A 198 -0.84 -17.54 2.29
C SER A 198 -0.83 -17.06 3.75
N SER A 199 0.08 -17.63 4.52
CA SER A 199 0.23 -17.29 5.93
C SER A 199 0.79 -15.87 6.08
N SER A 200 0.25 -15.10 7.04
CA SER A 200 0.70 -13.73 7.33
C SER A 200 2.06 -13.65 8.03
N GLY A 201 2.54 -14.78 8.56
CA GLY A 201 3.85 -14.89 9.19
C GLY A 201 4.99 -14.62 8.20
N LYS A 202 5.97 -13.85 8.68
CA LYS A 202 7.16 -13.44 7.95
C LYS A 202 8.41 -13.68 8.81
N LEU A 203 9.50 -14.06 8.16
CA LEU A 203 10.82 -14.13 8.77
C LEU A 203 11.70 -13.02 8.18
N ILE A 204 12.27 -12.21 9.06
CA ILE A 204 13.26 -11.18 8.74
C ILE A 204 14.63 -11.76 9.05
N LEU A 205 15.47 -11.84 8.03
CA LEU A 205 16.81 -12.39 8.12
C LEU A 205 17.81 -11.30 7.78
N GLN A 206 18.79 -11.08 8.65
CA GLN A 206 19.98 -10.34 8.27
C GLN A 206 21.06 -11.34 7.90
N VAL A 207 21.56 -11.25 6.68
CA VAL A 207 22.60 -12.15 6.17
C VAL A 207 23.78 -11.36 5.65
N MET A 208 24.97 -11.95 5.75
CA MET A 208 26.19 -11.48 5.10
C MET A 208 26.57 -12.47 4.01
N ASN A 209 26.67 -12.00 2.78
CA ASN A 209 26.97 -12.83 1.62
C ASN A 209 28.32 -12.42 1.00
N GLU A 210 29.17 -13.41 0.75
CA GLU A 210 30.51 -13.17 0.19
C GLU A 210 30.51 -13.05 -1.34
N ILE A 211 29.53 -13.67 -2.02
CA ILE A 211 29.49 -13.78 -3.49
C ILE A 211 28.10 -13.42 -4.01
N ALA A 212 27.99 -12.42 -4.88
CA ALA A 212 26.72 -12.06 -5.48
C ALA A 212 26.14 -13.23 -6.31
N GLY A 213 24.87 -13.58 -6.07
CA GLY A 213 24.21 -14.67 -6.78
C GLY A 213 22.87 -15.11 -6.20
N THR A 214 22.24 -16.05 -6.88
CA THR A 214 21.01 -16.69 -6.39
C THR A 214 21.35 -17.76 -5.37
N VAL A 215 20.80 -17.61 -4.18
CA VAL A 215 20.98 -18.49 -3.03
C VAL A 215 19.64 -19.17 -2.72
N LEU A 216 19.69 -20.47 -2.47
CA LEU A 216 18.58 -21.25 -1.96
C LEU A 216 18.70 -21.37 -0.44
N LEU A 217 17.66 -20.97 0.26
CA LEU A 217 17.52 -21.05 1.71
C LEU A 217 16.59 -22.22 2.03
N ASP A 218 17.05 -23.14 2.88
CA ASP A 218 16.20 -24.16 3.49
C ASP A 218 15.74 -23.64 4.85
N ILE A 219 14.44 -23.71 5.13
CA ILE A 219 13.84 -23.16 6.35
C ILE A 219 13.11 -24.30 7.03
N SER A 220 13.36 -24.52 8.32
CA SER A 220 12.59 -25.48 9.11
C SER A 220 12.19 -24.90 10.46
N TYR A 221 10.96 -25.17 10.88
CA TYR A 221 10.42 -24.72 12.14
C TYR A 221 9.21 -25.56 12.55
N ILE A 222 8.89 -25.54 13.84
CA ILE A 222 7.73 -26.22 14.40
C ILE A 222 6.58 -25.22 14.59
N THR A 223 5.37 -25.60 14.22
CA THR A 223 4.11 -24.90 14.56
C THR A 223 3.29 -25.71 15.55
N ASN A 224 2.80 -25.07 16.61
CA ASN A 224 2.05 -25.72 17.69
C ASN A 224 0.53 -25.77 17.46
N THR A 225 0.06 -25.33 16.29
CA THR A 225 -1.38 -25.21 15.98
C THR A 225 -1.91 -26.29 15.05
N ALA A 226 -1.05 -27.22 14.63
CA ALA A 226 -1.43 -28.37 13.81
C ALA A 226 -1.63 -29.63 14.68
N SER A 227 -2.66 -30.41 14.36
CA SER A 227 -2.92 -31.71 14.98
C SER A 227 -3.53 -32.65 13.95
N TRP A 228 -3.44 -33.95 14.21
CA TRP A 228 -4.15 -34.97 13.45
C TRP A 228 -4.78 -35.96 14.42
N ALA A 229 -5.95 -36.50 14.04
CA ALA A 229 -6.63 -37.53 14.80
C ALA A 229 -6.89 -38.73 13.87
N PRO A 230 -6.52 -39.96 14.25
CA PRO A 230 -6.85 -41.14 13.46
C PRO A 230 -8.36 -41.37 13.47
N PHE A 231 -8.93 -41.64 12.30
CA PHE A 231 -10.30 -42.12 12.18
C PHE A 231 -10.28 -43.54 11.64
N TYR A 232 -10.81 -44.49 12.42
CA TYR A 232 -10.89 -45.89 12.03
C TYR A 232 -12.35 -46.23 11.69
N ASP A 233 -12.61 -46.61 10.45
CA ASP A 233 -13.86 -47.24 10.04
C ASP A 233 -13.68 -48.77 10.14
N LEU A 234 -14.27 -49.38 11.16
CA LEU A 234 -14.22 -50.82 11.35
C LEU A 234 -15.22 -51.48 10.39
N ARG A 235 -14.70 -52.08 9.31
CA ARG A 235 -15.48 -52.96 8.45
C ARG A 235 -15.41 -54.38 8.98
N ALA A 236 -16.56 -54.92 9.38
CA ALA A 236 -16.76 -56.32 9.75
C ALA A 236 -16.95 -57.22 8.53
#